data_AF-A0A7V8CWJ7-F1
#
_entry.id   AF-A0A7V8CWJ7-F1
#
_cell.length_a   1.000
_cell.length_b   1.000
_cell.length_c   1.000
_cell.angle_alpha   90.00
_cell.angle_beta   90.00
_cell.angle_gamma   90.00
#
_symmetry.space_group_name_H-M   'P 1'
#
loop_
_entity.id
_entity.type
_entity.pdbx_description
1 polymer ?
#
loop_
_entity_poly.entity_id
_entity_poly.type
_entity_poly.pdbx_seq_one_letter_code
_entity_poly.pdbx_strand_id
1 'polypeptide(L)'
;MAVTSKNLNSAQRAVQVQTKRRPQSEQLHVGMYLLTLMLASIAIYAIMSLLVSKVSLTIDDIRYGRPRTSRIEAYVQHGDAPGKPTYLMAVNLNRQVSVIEIPGGDPSQTRSFAGPYLFGADEDLTPVTLSIKDMDGDGLPDLLVDVRREQIVYLNRDGTFRLPTADERAALQAGQQ
;
A
#
# COMPACT_ATOMS: atom_id res chain seq x y z
N MET A 1 55.37 72.00 51.98
CA MET A 1 54.30 71.19 52.59
C MET A 1 52.98 71.82 52.15
N ALA A 2 52.25 71.27 51.17
CA ALA A 2 51.28 70.16 51.21
C ALA A 2 49.84 70.72 50.92
N VAL A 3 49.41 70.74 49.65
CA VAL A 3 48.35 69.96 48.95
C VAL A 3 46.87 70.20 49.32
N THR A 4 46.07 70.51 48.28
CA THR A 4 44.70 70.00 47.95
C THR A 4 43.51 70.44 48.81
N SER A 5 42.24 70.48 48.40
CA SER A 5 41.44 70.61 47.16
C SER A 5 39.97 70.42 47.61
N LYS A 6 38.96 71.01 46.95
CA LYS A 6 37.65 70.34 46.71
C LYS A 6 36.73 71.17 45.79
N ASN A 7 36.55 70.70 44.56
CA ASN A 7 35.43 71.09 43.69
C ASN A 7 34.28 70.09 43.92
N LEU A 8 33.06 70.61 44.08
CA LEU A 8 31.84 69.81 44.21
C LEU A 8 31.05 69.92 42.89
N ASN A 9 31.17 68.90 42.04
CA ASN A 9 30.35 68.77 40.84
C ASN A 9 29.01 68.10 41.17
N SER A 10 27.95 68.72 40.68
CA SER A 10 26.55 68.28 40.68
C SER A 10 26.35 66.93 39.99
N ALA A 11 25.86 65.93 40.74
CA ALA A 11 25.49 64.63 40.20
C ALA A 11 24.09 64.69 39.56
N GLN A 12 24.05 64.82 38.23
CA GLN A 12 22.88 64.47 37.43
C GLN A 12 22.73 62.94 37.43
N ARG A 13 21.63 62.44 38.02
CA ARG A 13 21.26 61.02 37.94
C ARG A 13 20.80 60.68 36.53
N ALA A 14 21.65 60.05 35.74
CA ALA A 14 21.27 59.37 34.50
C ALA A 14 20.58 58.04 34.85
N VAL A 15 19.29 57.91 34.53
CA VAL A 15 18.58 56.64 34.55
C VAL A 15 19.05 55.82 33.35
N GLN A 16 19.94 54.85 33.57
CA GLN A 16 20.35 53.89 32.54
C GLN A 16 19.27 52.82 32.40
N VAL A 17 18.48 52.88 31.33
CA VAL A 17 17.65 51.76 30.88
C VAL A 17 18.60 50.72 30.28
N GLN A 18 18.95 49.69 31.05
CA GLN A 18 19.66 48.53 30.51
C GLN A 18 18.73 47.75 29.57
N THR A 19 18.86 47.96 28.26
CA THR A 19 18.36 47.00 27.28
C THR A 19 19.23 45.74 27.38
N LYS A 20 18.74 44.74 28.12
CA LYS A 20 19.35 43.41 28.25
C LYS A 20 19.44 42.78 26.86
N ARG A 21 20.58 42.92 26.18
CA ARG A 21 20.87 42.16 24.96
C ARG A 21 20.84 40.69 25.32
N ARG A 22 19.82 39.96 24.84
CA ARG A 22 19.73 38.51 24.97
C ARG A 22 21.03 37.90 24.40
N PRO A 23 21.75 37.05 25.15
CA PRO A 23 23.03 36.52 24.67
C PRO A 23 22.79 35.64 23.44
N GLN A 24 23.47 35.95 22.33
CA GLN A 24 23.36 35.22 21.06
C GLN A 24 23.70 33.71 21.19
N SER A 25 24.42 33.32 22.25
CA SER A 25 24.79 31.92 22.51
C SER A 25 23.62 31.01 22.85
N GLU A 26 22.57 31.48 23.54
CA GLU A 26 21.40 30.64 23.86
C GLU A 26 20.60 30.28 22.61
N GLN A 27 20.52 31.19 21.64
CA GLN A 27 19.80 30.96 20.38
C GLN A 27 20.47 29.88 19.52
N LEU A 28 21.81 29.81 19.53
CA LEU A 28 22.57 28.77 18.83
C LEU A 28 22.34 27.37 19.42
N HIS A 29 22.25 27.25 20.75
CA HIS A 29 22.02 25.95 21.41
C HIS A 29 20.59 25.46 21.17
N VAL A 30 19.59 26.34 21.23
CA VAL A 30 18.19 26.01 20.91
C VAL A 30 18.07 25.55 19.46
N GLY A 31 18.71 26.24 18.51
CA GLY A 31 18.73 25.82 17.10
C GLY A 31 19.35 24.44 16.90
N MET A 32 20.43 24.13 17.62
CA MET A 32 21.08 22.82 17.58
C MET A 32 20.18 21.71 18.15
N TYR A 33 19.47 21.94 19.26
CA TYR A 33 18.50 20.98 19.80
C TYR A 33 17.30 20.76 18.87
N LEU A 34 16.83 21.81 18.19
CA LEU A 34 15.75 21.67 17.20
C LEU A 34 16.22 20.86 15.98
N LEU A 35 17.45 21.09 15.51
CA LEU A 35 18.02 20.31 14.41
C LEU A 35 18.21 18.83 14.81
N THR A 36 18.72 18.54 16.01
CA THR A 36 18.88 17.16 16.46
C THR A 36 17.54 16.46 16.64
N LEU A 37 16.53 17.14 17.17
CA LEU A 37 15.17 16.59 17.25
C LEU A 37 14.58 16.34 15.86
N MET A 38 14.73 17.26 14.92
CA MET A 38 14.28 17.09 13.54
C MET A 38 14.96 15.87 12.88
N LEU A 39 16.29 15.74 13.01
CA LEU A 39 17.03 14.59 12.48
C LEU A 39 16.61 13.29 13.17
N ALA A 40 16.41 13.30 14.48
CA ALA A 40 15.91 12.15 15.22
C ALA A 40 14.50 11.75 14.76
N SER A 41 13.61 12.70 14.53
CA SER A 41 12.27 12.43 14.00
C SER A 41 12.32 11.81 12.60
N ILE A 42 13.20 12.30 11.71
CA ILE A 42 13.40 11.72 10.37
C ILE A 42 13.94 10.30 10.48
N ALA A 43 14.92 10.06 11.35
CA ALA A 43 15.48 8.74 11.58
C ALA A 43 14.44 7.76 12.14
N ILE A 44 13.65 8.19 13.13
CA ILE A 44 12.53 7.41 13.69
C ILE A 44 11.52 7.08 12.60
N TYR A 45 11.12 8.06 11.78
CA TYR A 45 10.19 7.84 10.68
C TYR A 45 10.72 6.79 9.68
N ALA A 46 12.00 6.90 9.29
CA ALA A 46 12.62 5.94 8.38
C ALA A 46 12.66 4.52 8.98
N ILE A 47 13.08 4.38 10.25
CA ILE A 47 13.09 3.07 10.93
C ILE A 47 11.67 2.50 11.04
N MET A 48 10.69 3.32 11.41
CA MET A 48 9.29 2.90 11.50
C MET A 48 8.75 2.45 10.15
N SER A 49 9.09 3.13 9.05
CA SER A 49 8.66 2.71 7.70
C SER A 49 9.23 1.34 7.31
N LEU A 50 10.49 1.04 7.67
CA LEU A 50 11.11 -0.27 7.42
C LEU A 50 10.43 -1.38 8.24
N LEU A 51 10.08 -1.09 9.49
CA LEU A 51 9.36 -2.02 10.36
C LEU A 51 7.95 -2.33 9.83
N VAL A 52 7.19 -1.31 9.44
CA VAL A 52 5.85 -1.48 8.85
C VAL A 52 5.91 -2.34 7.59
N SER A 53 6.86 -2.06 6.68
CA SER A 53 7.05 -2.85 5.46
C SER A 53 7.34 -4.33 5.78
N LYS A 54 8.24 -4.62 6.71
CA LYS A 54 8.56 -6.00 7.12
C LYS A 54 7.37 -6.71 7.75
N VAL A 55 6.57 -6.01 8.56
CA VAL A 55 5.37 -6.57 9.17
C VAL A 55 4.32 -6.91 8.13
N SER A 56 4.02 -5.99 7.20
CA SER A 56 3.07 -6.24 6.10
C SER A 56 3.45 -7.47 5.28
N LEU A 57 4.73 -7.58 4.88
CA LEU A 57 5.22 -8.75 4.14
C LEU A 57 5.05 -10.05 4.93
N THR A 58 5.30 -10.02 6.25
CA THR A 58 5.15 -11.21 7.10
C THR A 58 3.68 -11.62 7.26
N ILE A 59 2.78 -10.65 7.41
CA ILE A 59 1.33 -10.90 7.48
C ILE A 59 0.85 -11.53 6.17
N ASP A 60 1.28 -10.97 5.05
CA ASP A 60 0.93 -11.49 3.73
C ASP A 60 1.50 -12.90 3.50
N ASP A 61 2.74 -13.16 3.93
CA ASP A 61 3.35 -14.48 3.86
C ASP A 61 2.57 -15.52 4.67
N ILE A 62 2.04 -15.15 5.84
CA ILE A 62 1.22 -16.04 6.67
C ILE A 62 -0.14 -16.29 6.01
N ARG A 63 -0.77 -15.25 5.45
CA ARG A 63 -2.11 -15.33 4.87
C ARG A 63 -2.13 -16.02 3.51
N TYR A 64 -1.12 -15.79 2.67
CA TYR A 64 -1.10 -16.18 1.26
C TYR A 64 0.02 -17.16 0.89
N GLY A 65 0.97 -17.41 1.79
CA GLY A 65 2.13 -18.26 1.53
C GLY A 65 3.19 -17.62 0.61
N ARG A 66 4.37 -18.23 0.57
CA ARG A 66 5.39 -17.99 -0.46
C ARG A 66 5.55 -19.27 -1.31
N PRO A 67 5.27 -19.26 -2.62
CA PRO A 67 4.84 -18.14 -3.47
C PRO A 67 3.38 -17.69 -3.22
N ARG A 68 3.05 -16.45 -3.61
CA ARG A 68 1.74 -15.82 -3.36
C ARG A 68 0.66 -16.47 -4.20
N THR A 69 -0.01 -17.44 -3.61
CA THR A 69 -1.06 -18.20 -4.25
C THR A 69 -2.37 -18.01 -3.49
N SER A 70 -3.44 -17.63 -4.20
CA SER A 70 -4.79 -17.71 -3.66
C SER A 70 -5.53 -18.85 -4.31
N ARG A 71 -6.32 -19.59 -3.54
CA ARG A 71 -7.16 -20.67 -4.02
C ARG A 71 -8.58 -20.48 -3.53
N ILE A 72 -9.54 -20.66 -4.42
CA ILE A 72 -10.97 -20.72 -4.09
C ILE A 72 -11.61 -21.91 -4.81
N GLU A 73 -12.76 -22.33 -4.30
CA GLU A 73 -13.58 -23.40 -4.85
C GLU A 73 -14.98 -22.82 -5.07
N ALA A 74 -15.52 -22.98 -6.28
CA ALA A 74 -16.80 -22.37 -6.64
C ALA A 74 -17.57 -23.23 -7.65
N TYR A 75 -18.90 -23.09 -7.61
CA TYR A 75 -19.80 -23.66 -8.62
C TYR A 75 -20.06 -22.58 -9.67
N VAL A 76 -19.33 -22.64 -10.77
CA VAL A 76 -19.34 -21.67 -11.89
C VAL A 76 -19.94 -22.28 -13.18
N GLN A 77 -20.51 -23.47 -13.07
CA GLN A 77 -21.12 -24.25 -14.14
C GLN A 77 -20.12 -24.76 -15.19
N HIS A 78 -18.85 -24.91 -14.83
CA HIS A 78 -17.82 -25.49 -15.69
C HIS A 78 -17.65 -26.99 -15.40
N GLY A 79 -18.66 -27.79 -15.73
CA GLY A 79 -18.66 -29.24 -15.45
C GLY A 79 -18.82 -29.57 -13.97
N ASP A 80 -19.34 -28.62 -13.18
CA ASP A 80 -19.52 -28.79 -11.74
C ASP A 80 -20.62 -29.81 -11.41
N ALA A 81 -20.42 -30.55 -10.34
CA ALA A 81 -21.40 -31.47 -9.78
C ALA A 81 -21.34 -31.45 -8.24
N PRO A 82 -22.33 -31.99 -7.51
CA PRO A 82 -22.26 -32.07 -6.05
C PRO A 82 -20.96 -32.74 -5.57
N GLY A 83 -20.15 -32.02 -4.79
CA GLY A 83 -18.84 -32.48 -4.31
C GLY A 83 -17.71 -32.39 -5.35
N LYS A 84 -17.98 -31.79 -6.51
CA LYS A 84 -17.04 -31.53 -7.61
C LYS A 84 -17.15 -30.07 -8.06
N PRO A 85 -16.71 -29.10 -7.23
CA PRO A 85 -16.65 -27.71 -7.65
C PRO A 85 -15.49 -27.49 -8.63
N THR A 86 -15.50 -26.34 -9.29
CA THR A 86 -14.35 -25.85 -10.04
C THR A 86 -13.34 -25.27 -9.06
N TYR A 87 -12.07 -25.68 -9.21
CA TYR A 87 -10.98 -25.16 -8.42
C TYR A 87 -10.29 -24.05 -9.19
N LEU A 88 -10.15 -22.89 -8.55
CA LEU A 88 -9.48 -21.74 -9.13
C LEU A 88 -8.28 -21.38 -8.27
N MET A 89 -7.14 -21.22 -8.92
CA MET A 89 -5.89 -20.84 -8.27
C MET A 89 -5.26 -19.68 -9.03
N ALA A 90 -4.92 -18.61 -8.32
CA ALA A 90 -4.17 -17.51 -8.90
C ALA A 90 -2.81 -17.41 -8.24
N VAL A 91 -1.80 -17.12 -9.05
CA VAL A 91 -0.42 -16.98 -8.60
C VAL A 91 0.22 -15.76 -9.26
N ASN A 92 1.01 -15.03 -8.48
CA ASN A 92 1.91 -14.02 -9.03
C ASN A 92 3.27 -14.66 -9.35
N LEU A 93 3.49 -14.97 -10.64
CA LEU A 93 4.75 -15.51 -11.15
C LEU A 93 5.69 -14.37 -11.55
N ASN A 94 6.37 -13.78 -10.56
CA ASN A 94 7.34 -12.69 -10.77
C ASN A 94 6.75 -11.54 -11.62
N ARG A 95 5.67 -10.94 -11.11
CA ARG A 95 4.87 -9.85 -11.72
C ARG A 95 3.90 -10.28 -12.81
N GLN A 96 3.97 -11.51 -13.30
CA GLN A 96 2.94 -12.04 -14.20
C GLN A 96 1.88 -12.76 -13.38
N VAL A 97 0.66 -12.22 -13.35
CA VAL A 97 -0.47 -12.95 -12.78
C VAL A 97 -0.82 -14.11 -13.70
N SER A 98 -1.00 -15.31 -13.14
CA SER A 98 -1.48 -16.49 -13.84
C SER A 98 -2.61 -17.11 -13.05
N VAL A 99 -3.71 -17.42 -13.73
CA VAL A 99 -4.86 -18.10 -13.13
C VAL A 99 -4.98 -19.48 -13.76
N ILE A 100 -5.16 -20.48 -12.91
CA ILE A 100 -5.34 -21.88 -13.25
C ILE A 100 -6.74 -22.25 -12.80
N GLU A 101 -7.46 -22.91 -13.70
CA GLU A 101 -8.81 -23.40 -13.51
C GLU A 101 -8.81 -24.92 -13.67
N ILE A 102 -9.46 -25.63 -12.75
CA ILE A 102 -9.69 -27.07 -12.82
C ILE A 102 -11.21 -27.32 -12.76
N PRO A 103 -11.87 -27.39 -13.92
CA PRO A 103 -13.32 -27.58 -14.05
C PRO A 103 -13.78 -28.87 -13.38
N GLY A 104 -14.80 -28.80 -12.51
CA GLY A 104 -15.38 -29.97 -11.82
C GLY A 104 -14.38 -30.85 -11.05
N GLY A 105 -13.21 -30.31 -10.69
CA GLY A 105 -12.12 -31.06 -10.07
C GLY A 105 -11.45 -32.10 -10.98
N ASP A 106 -11.67 -32.03 -12.29
CA ASP A 106 -11.04 -32.92 -13.28
C ASP A 106 -9.72 -32.29 -13.80
N PRO A 107 -8.55 -32.81 -13.39
CA PRO A 107 -7.26 -32.26 -13.83
C PRO A 107 -7.02 -32.40 -15.34
N SER A 108 -7.74 -33.31 -16.04
CA SER A 108 -7.63 -33.43 -17.49
C SER A 108 -8.26 -32.25 -18.24
N GLN A 109 -9.14 -31.49 -17.57
CA GLN A 109 -9.79 -30.29 -18.09
C GLN A 109 -9.09 -29.00 -17.63
N THR A 110 -7.89 -29.09 -17.05
CA THR A 110 -7.17 -27.93 -16.52
C THR A 110 -6.93 -26.89 -17.62
N ARG A 111 -7.27 -25.65 -17.31
CA ARG A 111 -7.06 -24.49 -18.17
C ARG A 111 -6.20 -23.48 -17.42
N SER A 112 -5.45 -22.68 -18.16
CA SER A 112 -4.69 -21.58 -17.59
C SER A 112 -4.80 -20.36 -18.48
N PHE A 113 -4.95 -19.20 -17.87
CA PHE A 113 -4.99 -17.92 -18.59
C PHE A 113 -4.14 -16.89 -17.86
N ALA A 114 -3.56 -15.99 -18.67
CA ALA A 114 -2.69 -14.95 -18.18
C ALA A 114 -3.52 -13.77 -17.67
N GLY A 115 -3.21 -13.33 -16.45
CA GLY A 115 -3.65 -12.07 -15.90
C GLY A 115 -2.77 -10.89 -16.31
N PRO A 116 -2.91 -9.73 -15.65
CA PRO A 116 -2.10 -8.56 -15.93
C PRO A 116 -0.63 -8.80 -15.59
N TYR A 117 0.25 -8.03 -16.24
CA TYR A 117 1.62 -7.84 -15.80
C TYR A 117 1.71 -6.64 -14.86
N LEU A 118 2.35 -6.80 -13.71
CA LEU A 118 2.46 -5.79 -12.67
C LEU A 118 3.75 -4.97 -12.84
N PHE A 119 3.59 -3.66 -13.02
CA PHE A 119 4.70 -2.72 -13.15
C PHE A 119 4.96 -2.00 -11.82
N GLY A 120 6.22 -2.01 -11.38
CA GLY A 120 6.65 -1.36 -10.15
C GLY A 120 7.79 -2.09 -9.45
N ALA A 121 8.36 -1.43 -8.43
CA ALA A 121 9.24 -2.09 -7.48
C ALA A 121 8.41 -3.01 -6.58
N ASP A 122 9.00 -4.13 -6.18
CA ASP A 122 8.38 -5.11 -5.27
C ASP A 122 7.02 -5.63 -5.75
N GLU A 123 6.69 -5.63 -7.05
CA GLU A 123 5.41 -6.14 -7.55
C GLU A 123 5.40 -7.67 -7.71
N ASP A 124 6.57 -8.32 -7.70
CA ASP A 124 6.68 -9.76 -7.46
C ASP A 124 6.13 -10.12 -6.07
N LEU A 125 6.23 -9.14 -5.17
CA LEU A 125 5.57 -8.88 -3.90
C LEU A 125 4.05 -9.00 -3.73
N THR A 126 3.33 -8.87 -4.83
CA THR A 126 1.93 -8.46 -4.75
C THR A 126 1.03 -9.68 -4.62
N PRO A 127 0.19 -9.76 -3.57
CA PRO A 127 -0.78 -10.83 -3.44
C PRO A 127 -1.85 -10.68 -4.52
N VAL A 128 -2.24 -11.81 -5.09
CA VAL A 128 -3.40 -11.91 -5.99
C VAL A 128 -4.47 -12.65 -5.20
N THR A 129 -5.69 -12.12 -5.21
CA THR A 129 -6.84 -12.77 -4.60
C THR A 129 -7.94 -12.98 -5.62
N LEU A 130 -8.72 -14.04 -5.42
CA LEU A 130 -9.84 -14.39 -6.28
C LEU A 130 -11.15 -14.21 -5.54
N SER A 131 -12.17 -13.73 -6.24
CA SER A 131 -13.55 -13.74 -5.79
C SER A 131 -14.50 -14.08 -6.94
N ILE A 132 -15.69 -14.54 -6.61
CA ILE A 132 -16.71 -14.94 -7.59
C ILE A 132 -17.97 -14.10 -7.36
N LYS A 133 -18.47 -13.49 -8.42
CA LYS A 133 -19.67 -12.66 -8.38
C LYS A 133 -20.21 -12.49 -9.79
N ASP A 134 -21.53 -12.57 -9.95
CA ASP A 134 -22.20 -12.16 -11.18
C ASP A 134 -22.09 -10.63 -11.33
N MET A 135 -21.32 -10.17 -12.32
CA MET A 135 -21.01 -8.77 -12.55
C MET A 135 -21.84 -8.15 -13.66
N ASP A 136 -22.31 -8.94 -14.63
CA ASP A 136 -23.09 -8.46 -15.76
C ASP A 136 -24.58 -8.82 -15.71
N GLY A 137 -25.00 -9.56 -14.68
CA GLY A 137 -26.39 -9.86 -14.36
C GLY A 137 -26.98 -11.00 -15.20
N ASP A 138 -26.14 -11.85 -15.79
CA ASP A 138 -26.60 -12.96 -16.62
C ASP A 138 -26.91 -14.25 -15.82
N GLY A 139 -26.70 -14.21 -14.50
CA GLY A 139 -26.94 -15.34 -13.60
C GLY A 139 -25.81 -16.37 -13.57
N LEU A 140 -24.74 -16.16 -14.34
CA LEU A 140 -23.51 -16.95 -14.26
C LEU A 140 -22.51 -16.24 -13.34
N PRO A 141 -21.79 -16.97 -12.48
CA PRO A 141 -20.79 -16.34 -11.64
C PRO A 141 -19.53 -15.97 -12.45
N ASP A 142 -19.16 -14.69 -12.45
CA ASP A 142 -17.92 -14.20 -13.05
C ASP A 142 -16.75 -14.31 -12.08
N LEU A 143 -15.53 -14.32 -12.66
CA LEU A 143 -14.30 -14.36 -11.90
C LEU A 143 -13.70 -12.97 -11.73
N LEU A 144 -13.48 -12.58 -10.49
CA LEU A 144 -12.85 -11.33 -10.11
C LEU A 144 -11.44 -11.64 -9.61
N VAL A 145 -10.45 -11.03 -10.26
CA VAL A 145 -9.04 -11.11 -9.89
C VAL A 145 -8.63 -9.77 -9.29
N ASP A 146 -8.43 -9.75 -7.97
CA ASP A 146 -8.02 -8.57 -7.25
C ASP A 146 -6.49 -8.57 -7.07
N VAL A 147 -5.85 -7.51 -7.55
CA VAL A 147 -4.39 -7.34 -7.50
C VAL A 147 -4.06 -5.86 -7.35
N ARG A 148 -3.19 -5.49 -6.39
CA ARG A 148 -2.78 -4.09 -6.17
C ARG A 148 -3.94 -3.08 -6.04
N ARG A 149 -5.05 -3.47 -5.40
CA ARG A 149 -6.30 -2.66 -5.30
C ARG A 149 -6.99 -2.39 -6.65
N GLU A 150 -6.57 -3.06 -7.70
CA GLU A 150 -7.28 -3.11 -8.98
C GLU A 150 -8.03 -4.44 -9.06
N GLN A 151 -9.25 -4.38 -9.57
CA GLN A 151 -10.08 -5.55 -9.79
C GLN A 151 -10.23 -5.77 -11.29
N ILE A 152 -9.93 -6.99 -11.73
CA ILE A 152 -10.06 -7.40 -13.12
C ILE A 152 -11.16 -8.44 -13.18
N VAL A 153 -12.18 -8.13 -14.00
CA VAL A 153 -13.33 -9.00 -14.21
C VAL A 153 -13.08 -9.88 -15.43
N TYR A 154 -13.25 -11.19 -15.26
CA TYR A 154 -13.33 -12.18 -16.32
C TYR A 154 -14.76 -12.70 -16.36
N LEU A 155 -15.44 -12.42 -17.46
CA LEU A 155 -16.82 -12.85 -17.65
C LEU A 155 -16.87 -14.36 -17.94
N ASN A 156 -17.86 -15.01 -17.36
CA ASN A 156 -18.16 -16.41 -17.62
C ASN A 156 -18.99 -16.54 -18.90
N ARG A 157 -18.33 -16.93 -19.99
CA ARG A 157 -18.94 -17.01 -21.32
C ARG A 157 -18.54 -18.30 -22.01
N ASP A 158 -19.53 -19.00 -22.56
CA ASP A 158 -19.33 -20.25 -23.30
C ASP A 158 -18.61 -21.34 -22.49
N GLY A 159 -18.82 -21.35 -21.16
CA GLY A 159 -18.17 -22.29 -20.24
C GLY A 159 -16.68 -22.03 -20.03
N THR A 160 -16.24 -20.78 -20.22
CA THR A 160 -14.86 -20.33 -20.01
C THR A 160 -14.84 -18.93 -19.39
N PHE A 161 -13.76 -18.61 -18.67
CA PHE A 161 -13.49 -17.25 -18.23
C PHE A 161 -12.73 -16.48 -19.32
N ARG A 162 -13.25 -15.32 -19.73
CA ARG A 162 -12.58 -14.43 -20.69
C ARG A 162 -12.66 -12.98 -20.26
N LEU A 163 -11.74 -12.16 -20.77
CA LEU A 163 -11.87 -10.72 -20.62
C LEU A 163 -13.15 -10.22 -21.33
N PRO A 164 -13.83 -9.23 -20.75
CA PRO A 164 -14.97 -8.58 -21.38
C PRO A 164 -14.55 -7.84 -22.66
N THR A 165 -15.42 -7.89 -23.67
CA THR A 165 -15.31 -7.10 -24.91
C THR A 165 -15.47 -5.61 -24.64
N ALA A 166 -15.15 -4.75 -25.61
CA ALA A 166 -15.26 -3.30 -25.43
C ALA A 166 -16.68 -2.86 -25.00
N ASP A 167 -17.71 -3.45 -25.60
CA ASP A 167 -19.11 -3.13 -25.31
C ASP A 167 -19.52 -3.64 -23.92
N GLU A 168 -19.15 -4.87 -23.56
CA GLU A 168 -19.39 -5.43 -22.22
C GLU A 168 -18.67 -4.63 -21.13
N ARG A 169 -17.44 -4.17 -21.40
CA ARG A 169 -16.70 -3.30 -20.46
C ARG A 169 -17.40 -1.97 -20.24
N ALA A 170 -17.93 -1.37 -21.31
CA ALA A 170 -18.69 -0.14 -21.20
C ALA A 170 -19.98 -0.35 -20.37
N ALA A 171 -20.66 -1.49 -20.56
CA ALA A 171 -21.84 -1.86 -19.78
C ALA A 171 -21.51 -2.06 -18.29
N LEU A 172 -20.42 -2.77 -17.97
CA LEU A 172 -19.95 -2.96 -16.59
C LEU A 172 -19.62 -1.64 -15.89
N GLN A 173 -19.05 -0.67 -16.61
CA GLN A 173 -18.75 0.66 -16.05
C GLN A 173 -20.01 1.50 -15.84
N ALA A 174 -21.00 1.38 -16.73
CA ALA A 174 -22.28 2.07 -16.60
C ALA A 174 -23.09 1.54 -15.40
N GLY A 175 -23.03 0.24 -15.11
CA GLY A 175 -23.71 -0.38 -13.97
C GLY A 175 -23.05 -0.15 -12.60
N GLN A 176 -21.84 0.44 -12.56
CA GLN A 176 -21.10 0.74 -11.33
C GLN A 176 -21.30 2.18 -10.82
N GLN A 177 -22.04 3.02 -11.56
CA GLN A 177 -22.42 4.39 -11.16
C GLN A 177 -23.77 4.40 -10.42
#